data_AF-A0A942JSR2-F1
#
_entry.id   AF-A0A942JSR2-F1
#
_cell.length_a   1.000
_cell.length_b   1.000
_cell.length_c   1.000
_cell.angle_alpha   90.00
_cell.angle_beta   90.00
_cell.angle_gamma   90.00
#
_symmetry.space_group_name_H-M   'P 1'
#
loop_
_entity.id
_entity.type
_entity.pdbx_description
1 polymer ?
#
loop_
_entity_poly.entity_id
_entity_poly.type
_entity_poly.pdbx_seq_one_letter_code
_entity_poly.pdbx_strand_id
1 'polypeptide(L)'
;MTVALIGGLDRLAPHYTAIADEHEGLTIKVFSRFRPGLSDRIASADGVILCTDLVSHKAAREVYRLARANDVELVCTHRSSVSAVRRSVAELARVCRCDRPCPGCPGACGCEGARKRR
;
A
#
# COMPACT_ATOMS: atom_id res chain seq x y z
N MET A 1 -10.32 0.33 -4.28
CA MET A 1 -8.87 0.09 -4.13
C MET A 1 -8.62 -0.69 -2.84
N THR A 2 -7.93 -1.83 -2.92
CA THR A 2 -7.55 -2.66 -1.77
C THR A 2 -6.05 -2.54 -1.50
N VAL A 3 -5.68 -2.15 -0.29
CA VAL A 3 -4.29 -2.06 0.17
C VAL A 3 -3.99 -3.16 1.17
N ALA A 4 -2.94 -3.94 0.94
CA ALA A 4 -2.47 -4.96 1.88
C ALA A 4 -1.36 -4.39 2.78
N LEU A 5 -1.58 -4.32 4.08
CA LEU A 5 -0.56 -3.91 5.06
C LEU A 5 0.14 -5.15 5.63
N ILE A 6 1.42 -5.34 5.31
CA ILE A 6 2.24 -6.46 5.77
C ILE A 6 3.15 -6.03 6.93
N GLY A 7 3.12 -6.78 8.02
CA GLY A 7 3.93 -6.48 9.21
C GLY A 7 3.32 -5.41 10.11
N GLY A 8 1.99 -5.26 10.16
CA GLY A 8 1.34 -4.39 11.13
C GLY A 8 1.30 -4.98 12.55
N LEU A 9 1.14 -4.14 13.56
CA LEU A 9 0.84 -4.57 14.93
C LEU A 9 -0.63 -4.99 15.06
N ASP A 10 -0.90 -6.20 15.56
CA ASP A 10 -2.26 -6.72 15.76
C ASP A 10 -3.16 -5.77 16.57
N ARG A 11 -2.60 -5.17 17.63
CA ARG A 11 -3.32 -4.22 18.50
C ARG A 11 -3.74 -2.94 17.79
N LEU A 12 -3.06 -2.57 16.72
CA LEU A 12 -3.35 -1.38 15.93
C LEU A 12 -4.18 -1.69 14.68
N ALA A 13 -4.55 -2.95 14.43
CA ALA A 13 -5.36 -3.33 13.28
C ALA A 13 -6.64 -2.49 13.13
N PRO A 14 -7.43 -2.22 14.20
CA PRO A 14 -8.62 -1.37 14.09
C PRO A 14 -8.29 0.07 13.66
N HIS A 15 -7.15 0.60 14.12
CA HIS A 15 -6.71 1.94 13.74
C HIS A 15 -6.19 1.99 12.30
N TYR A 16 -5.55 0.93 11.83
CA TYR A 16 -5.14 0.85 10.42
C TYR A 16 -6.33 0.77 9.49
N THR A 17 -7.36 -0.01 9.84
CA THR A 17 -8.57 -0.09 9.03
C THR A 17 -9.34 1.22 9.02
N ALA A 18 -9.36 1.96 10.14
CA ALA A 18 -9.99 3.28 10.21
C ALA A 18 -9.36 4.33 9.29
N ILE A 19 -8.10 4.18 8.88
CA ILE A 19 -7.48 5.04 7.86
C ILE A 19 -8.20 4.90 6.53
N ALA A 20 -8.79 3.74 6.23
CA ALA A 20 -9.53 3.53 4.99
C ALA A 20 -10.75 4.45 4.89
N ASP A 21 -11.37 4.79 6.03
CA ASP A 21 -12.54 5.68 6.07
C ASP A 21 -12.19 7.13 5.68
N GLU A 22 -10.92 7.51 5.71
CA GLU A 22 -10.42 8.81 5.25
C GLU A 22 -10.32 8.90 3.71
N HIS A 23 -10.47 7.77 3.01
CA HIS A 23 -10.27 7.67 1.56
C HIS A 23 -11.44 6.91 0.91
N GLU A 24 -12.21 7.59 0.06
CA GLU A 24 -13.38 6.99 -0.59
C GLU A 24 -13.00 5.78 -1.46
N GLY A 25 -13.70 4.65 -1.26
CA GLY A 25 -13.48 3.42 -2.02
C GLY A 25 -12.17 2.69 -1.70
N LEU A 26 -11.49 3.04 -0.60
CA LEU A 26 -10.28 2.36 -0.12
C LEU A 26 -10.62 1.28 0.92
N THR A 27 -9.88 0.17 0.91
CA THR A 27 -10.01 -0.89 1.91
C THR A 27 -8.63 -1.37 2.32
N ILE A 28 -8.35 -1.41 3.63
CA ILE A 28 -7.06 -1.86 4.16
C ILE A 28 -7.22 -3.27 4.73
N LYS A 29 -6.41 -4.21 4.23
CA LYS A 29 -6.32 -5.57 4.75
C LYS A 29 -5.02 -5.71 5.54
N VAL A 30 -5.12 -5.94 6.85
CA VAL A 30 -3.96 -6.02 7.75
C VAL A 30 -3.48 -7.46 7.87
N PHE A 31 -2.19 -7.66 7.63
CA PHE A 31 -1.47 -8.92 7.71
C PHE A 31 -0.27 -8.77 8.64
N SER A 32 -0.50 -8.94 9.93
CA SER A 32 0.54 -8.82 10.96
C SER A 32 1.61 -9.91 10.87
N ARG A 33 1.27 -11.09 10.38
CA ARG A 33 2.18 -12.24 10.27
C ARG A 33 2.29 -12.74 8.84
N PHE A 34 3.52 -13.05 8.45
CA PHE A 34 3.78 -13.72 7.18
C PHE A 34 3.36 -15.19 7.29
N ARG A 35 2.35 -15.60 6.52
CA ARG A 35 1.76 -16.96 6.53
C ARG A 35 1.64 -17.50 5.09
N PRO A 36 1.57 -18.84 4.91
CA PRO A 36 1.22 -19.41 3.62
C PRO A 36 -0.08 -18.81 3.07
N GLY A 37 -0.10 -18.46 1.78
CA GLY A 37 -1.24 -17.78 1.13
C GLY A 37 -1.20 -16.25 1.19
N LEU A 38 -0.18 -15.64 1.81
CA LEU A 38 0.00 -14.18 1.71
C LEU A 38 0.35 -13.74 0.28
N SER A 39 1.02 -14.60 -0.48
CA SER A 39 1.32 -14.41 -1.91
C SER A 39 0.08 -14.11 -2.73
N ASP A 40 -0.98 -14.90 -2.57
CA ASP A 40 -2.23 -14.75 -3.32
C ASP A 40 -2.99 -13.48 -2.89
N ARG A 41 -2.85 -13.11 -1.60
CA ARG A 41 -3.43 -11.87 -1.07
C ARG A 41 -2.69 -10.61 -1.54
N ILE A 42 -1.38 -10.71 -1.73
CA ILE A 42 -0.56 -9.64 -2.32
C ILE A 42 -0.91 -9.50 -3.81
N ALA A 43 -1.02 -10.61 -4.53
CA ALA A 43 -1.37 -10.60 -5.96
C ALA A 43 -2.76 -10.03 -6.24
N SER A 44 -3.70 -10.16 -5.30
CA SER A 44 -5.07 -9.62 -5.43
C SER A 44 -5.24 -8.20 -4.87
N ALA A 45 -4.18 -7.56 -4.38
CA ALA A 45 -4.24 -6.20 -3.86
C ALA A 45 -3.83 -5.17 -4.93
N ASP A 46 -4.40 -3.97 -4.86
CA ASP A 46 -4.03 -2.84 -5.74
C ASP A 46 -2.75 -2.14 -5.28
N GLY A 47 -2.34 -2.38 -4.03
CA GLY A 47 -1.12 -1.86 -3.42
C GLY A 47 -0.76 -2.58 -2.14
N VAL A 48 0.52 -2.53 -1.77
CA VAL A 48 1.08 -3.16 -0.58
C VAL A 48 1.86 -2.15 0.22
N ILE A 49 1.64 -2.14 1.54
CA ILE A 49 2.47 -1.41 2.50
C ILE A 49 3.26 -2.43 3.31
N LEU A 50 4.58 -2.35 3.32
CA LEU A 50 5.45 -3.26 4.05
C LEU A 50 6.13 -2.55 5.23
N CYS A 51 5.82 -2.98 6.45
CA CYS A 51 6.51 -2.57 7.67
C CYS A 51 7.78 -3.41 7.87
N THR A 52 8.92 -2.87 7.47
CA THR A 52 10.23 -3.57 7.46
C THR A 52 10.79 -3.87 8.85
N ASP A 53 10.32 -3.19 9.89
CA ASP A 53 10.68 -3.40 11.30
C ASP A 53 10.05 -4.66 11.91
N LEU A 54 8.94 -5.14 11.34
CA LEU A 54 8.16 -6.26 11.87
C LEU A 54 8.16 -7.50 10.98
N VAL A 55 8.87 -7.46 9.84
CA VAL A 55 9.05 -8.61 8.97
C VAL A 55 10.50 -9.07 8.93
N SER A 56 10.71 -10.38 8.79
CA SER A 56 12.06 -10.89 8.56
C SER A 56 12.59 -10.48 7.19
N HIS A 57 13.92 -10.43 7.03
CA HIS A 57 14.54 -10.19 5.71
C HIS A 57 14.05 -11.14 4.62
N LYS A 58 13.79 -12.42 4.98
CA LYS A 58 13.25 -13.42 4.05
C LYS A 58 11.84 -13.05 3.60
N ALA A 59 10.97 -12.68 4.55
CA ALA A 59 9.61 -12.24 4.25
C ALA A 59 9.60 -10.96 3.41
N ALA A 60 10.42 -9.96 3.76
CA ALA A 60 10.54 -8.73 2.99
C ALA A 60 10.94 -9.00 1.53
N ARG A 61 11.99 -9.79 1.30
CA ARG A 61 12.43 -10.19 -0.05
C ARG A 61 11.33 -10.85 -0.85
N GLU A 62 10.52 -11.68 -0.20
CA GLU A 62 9.40 -12.36 -0.86
C GLU A 62 8.31 -11.36 -1.26
N VAL A 63 7.95 -10.41 -0.39
CA VAL A 63 7.01 -9.34 -0.72
C VAL A 63 7.52 -8.51 -1.91
N TYR A 64 8.81 -8.14 -1.93
CA TYR A 64 9.40 -7.43 -3.07
C TYR A 64 9.27 -8.20 -4.38
N ARG A 65 9.54 -9.51 -4.36
CA ARG A 65 9.40 -10.36 -5.55
C ARG A 65 7.96 -10.45 -6.01
N LEU A 66 7.02 -10.67 -5.09
CA LEU A 66 5.59 -10.80 -5.39
C LEU A 66 5.01 -9.49 -5.93
N ALA A 67 5.35 -8.35 -5.33
CA ALA A 67 4.91 -7.05 -5.80
C ALA A 67 5.40 -6.78 -7.24
N ARG A 68 6.69 -7.06 -7.51
CA ARG A 68 7.25 -6.94 -8.87
C ARG A 68 6.62 -7.90 -9.87
N ALA A 69 6.38 -9.16 -9.48
CA ALA A 69 5.83 -10.17 -10.37
C ALA A 69 4.37 -9.91 -10.75
N ASN A 70 3.60 -9.28 -9.85
CA ASN A 70 2.18 -8.98 -10.07
C ASN A 70 1.92 -7.51 -10.46
N ASP A 71 2.97 -6.74 -10.74
CA ASP A 71 2.92 -5.28 -10.99
C ASP A 71 2.12 -4.50 -9.92
N VAL A 72 2.21 -4.94 -8.67
CA VAL A 72 1.53 -4.32 -7.53
C VAL A 72 2.42 -3.24 -6.93
N GLU A 73 1.83 -2.08 -6.68
CA GLU A 73 2.53 -0.96 -6.07
C GLU A 73 2.97 -1.28 -4.64
N LEU A 74 4.24 -1.09 -4.33
CA LEU A 74 4.82 -1.42 -3.01
C LEU A 74 5.41 -0.17 -2.36
N VAL A 75 4.90 0.17 -1.18
CA VAL A 75 5.46 1.22 -0.31
C VAL A 75 6.04 0.56 0.94
N CYS A 76 7.30 0.89 1.25
CA CYS A 76 7.99 0.34 2.42
C CYS A 76 8.11 1.42 3.50
N THR A 77 7.71 1.07 4.72
CA THR A 77 7.92 1.89 5.92
C THR A 77 8.78 1.12 6.91
N HIS A 78 9.67 1.81 7.62
CA HIS A 78 10.41 1.23 8.73
C HIS A 78 9.66 1.38 10.07
N ARG A 79 8.56 2.14 10.09
CA ARG A 79 7.76 2.36 11.28
C ARG A 79 6.39 1.74 11.09
N SER A 80 5.98 0.94 12.06
CA SER A 80 4.66 0.34 12.20
C SER A 80 3.72 1.17 13.07
N SER A 81 3.76 2.50 12.97
CA SER A 81 2.81 3.38 13.66
C SER A 81 1.65 3.77 12.75
N VAL A 82 0.49 4.11 13.35
CA VAL A 82 -0.71 4.53 12.60
C VAL A 82 -0.39 5.70 11.66
N SER A 83 0.35 6.72 12.13
CA SER A 83 0.72 7.87 11.31
C SER A 83 1.66 7.52 10.14
N ALA A 84 2.56 6.54 10.33
CA ALA A 84 3.45 6.08 9.26
C ALA A 84 2.68 5.30 8.19
N VAL A 85 1.76 4.43 8.60
CA VAL A 85 0.86 3.71 7.69
C VAL A 85 -0.05 4.70 6.96
N ARG A 86 -0.65 5.68 7.65
CA ARG A 86 -1.49 6.72 7.02
C ARG A 86 -0.75 7.46 5.91
N ARG A 87 0.50 7.86 6.14
CA ARG A 87 1.34 8.50 5.11
C ARG A 87 1.58 7.58 3.91
N SER A 88 1.81 6.30 4.16
CA SER A 88 2.06 5.29 3.12
C SER A 88 0.80 5.03 2.28
N VAL A 89 -0.39 5.00 2.92
CA VAL A 89 -1.68 4.91 2.22
C VAL A 89 -1.91 6.14 1.34
N ALA A 90 -1.65 7.35 1.87
CA ALA A 90 -1.77 8.58 1.11
C ALA A 90 -0.82 8.63 -0.10
N GLU A 91 0.37 8.02 -0.01
CA GLU A 91 1.30 7.89 -1.14
C GLU A 91 0.73 6.98 -2.24
N LEU A 92 0.19 5.81 -1.89
CA LEU A 92 -0.48 4.90 -2.82
C LEU A 92 -1.75 5.52 -3.46
N ALA A 93 -2.49 6.32 -2.69
CA ALA A 93 -3.71 6.99 -3.15
C ALA A 93 -3.43 8.17 -4.12
N ARG A 94 -2.21 8.73 -4.11
CA ARG A 94 -1.81 9.82 -5.02
C ARG A 94 -1.49 9.36 -6.44
N VAL A 95 -1.45 8.05 -6.69
CA VAL A 95 -1.26 7.54 -8.05
C VAL A 95 -2.52 7.80 -8.87
N CYS A 96 -2.41 8.74 -9.81
CA CYS A 96 -3.47 9.07 -10.76
C CYS A 96 -3.72 7.89 -11.70
N ARG A 97 -4.72 7.06 -11.39
CA ARG A 97 -5.16 5.92 -12.21
C ARG A 97 -6.27 6.35 -13.17
N CYS A 98 -5.93 7.17 -14.16
CA CYS A 98 -6.81 7.41 -15.30
C CYS A 98 -6.41 6.46 -16.44
N ASP A 99 -7.30 5.53 -16.80
CA ASP A 99 -7.09 4.47 -17.80
C ASP A 99 -7.03 4.97 -19.27
N ARG A 100 -6.65 6.24 -19.50
CA ARG A 100 -6.50 6.81 -20.84
C ARG A 100 -5.34 7.82 -20.86
N PRO A 101 -4.43 7.78 -21.86
CA PRO A 101 -3.40 8.81 -21.99
C PRO A 101 -4.07 10.12 -22.38
N CYS A 102 -4.29 11.03 -21.44
CA CYS A 102 -4.86 12.35 -21.73
C CYS A 102 -3.74 13.32 -22.17
N PRO A 103 -3.81 13.89 -23.39
CA PRO A 103 -2.83 14.85 -23.89
C PRO A 103 -3.08 16.31 -23.45
N GLY A 104 -3.96 16.54 -22.46
CA GLY A 104 -4.25 17.88 -21.95
C GLY A 104 -5.18 17.80 -20.74
N CYS A 105 -4.73 18.33 -19.60
CA CYS A 105 -5.50 18.36 -18.36
C CYS A 105 -5.84 19.81 -17.98
N PRO A 106 -7.06 20.29 -18.22
CA PRO A 106 -7.55 21.55 -17.68
C PRO A 106 -8.27 21.29 -16.35
N GLY A 107 -7.52 21.32 -15.23
CA GLY A 107 -8.00 21.60 -13.87
C GLY A 107 -9.27 20.90 -13.35
N ALA A 108 -9.09 19.73 -12.73
CA ALA A 108 -9.91 19.24 -11.59
C ALA A 108 -9.31 18.00 -10.88
N CYS A 109 -8.25 17.38 -11.41
CA CYS A 109 -7.48 16.38 -10.66
C CYS A 109 -6.42 17.11 -9.81
N GLY A 110 -6.59 17.14 -8.49
CA GLY A 110 -5.65 17.73 -7.53
C GLY A 110 -4.37 16.91 -7.34
N CYS A 111 -3.66 16.58 -8.42
CA CYS A 111 -2.40 15.85 -8.39
C CYS A 111 -1.22 16.78 -8.04
N GLU A 112 -1.18 17.26 -6.79
CA GLU A 112 -0.01 17.96 -6.25
C GLU A 112 1.02 16.92 -5.78
N GLY A 113 2.00 16.64 -6.64
CA GLY A 113 3.19 15.84 -6.30
C GLY A 113 3.29 14.48 -6.97
N ALA A 114 3.32 14.44 -8.30
CA ALA A 114 3.85 13.29 -9.04
C ALA A 114 5.38 13.21 -8.80
N ARG A 115 5.82 12.50 -7.75
CA ARG A 115 7.23 12.13 -7.65
C ARG A 115 7.55 11.11 -8.74
N LYS A 116 8.59 11.41 -9.53
CA LYS A 116 9.16 10.52 -10.55
C LYS A 116 9.43 9.13 -9.98
N ARG A 117 8.89 8.11 -10.66
CA ARG A 117 9.28 6.70 -10.53
C ARG A 117 10.82 6.61 -10.60
N ARG A 118 11.45 6.00 -9.60
CA ARG A 118 12.88 5.59 -9.63
C ARG A 118 12.96 4.07 -9.61
#